data_AF-A0A2J8LEN4-F1
#
_entry.id   AF-A0A2J8LEN4-F1
#
_cell.length_a   1.000
_cell.length_b   1.000
_cell.length_c   1.000
_cell.angle_alpha   90.00
_cell.angle_beta   90.00
_cell.angle_gamma   90.00
#
_symmetry.space_group_name_H-M   'P 1'
#
loop_
_entity.id
_entity.type
_entity.pdbx_description
1 polymer ?
#
loop_
_entity_poly.entity_id
_entity_poly.type
_entity_poly.pdbx_seq_one_letter_code
_entity_poly.pdbx_strand_id
1 'polypeptide(L)' 'MAAVDSFYLLYREIARSCNCYMEALALVGAWYTARKSITVICDFYSLIRLHFIPRLGSRADLIKQYGRWA' A
#
# COMPACT_ATOMS: atom_id res chain seq x y z
N MET A 1 -14.13 38.18 34.89
CA MET A 1 -13.15 37.07 34.82
C MET A 1 -13.90 35.81 34.38
N ALA A 2 -14.28 35.74 33.09
CA ALA A 2 -15.11 34.67 32.51
C ALA A 2 -14.73 34.38 31.05
N ALA A 3 -14.15 35.35 30.34
CA ALA A 3 -13.63 35.15 29.00
C ALA A 3 -12.48 34.13 28.95
N VAL A 4 -11.61 34.11 29.97
CA VAL A 4 -10.43 33.21 30.02
C VAL A 4 -10.83 31.72 30.11
N ASP A 5 -11.85 31.39 30.91
CA ASP A 5 -12.38 30.01 31.00
C ASP A 5 -13.04 29.55 29.69
N SER A 6 -13.66 30.46 28.95
CA SER A 6 -14.26 30.16 27.64
C SER A 6 -13.21 29.73 26.61
N PHE A 7 -12.04 30.41 26.57
CA PHE A 7 -10.94 30.04 25.68
C PHE A 7 -10.35 28.67 26.01
N TYR A 8 -10.21 28.33 27.29
CA TYR A 8 -9.69 27.04 27.72
C TYR A 8 -10.63 25.89 27.33
N LEU A 9 -11.94 26.10 27.48
CA LEU A 9 -12.96 25.13 27.04
C LEU A 9 -12.94 24.96 25.52
N LEU A 10 -12.83 26.06 24.76
CA LEU A 10 -12.76 26.02 23.30
C LEU A 10 -11.50 25.29 22.82
N TYR A 11 -10.34 25.57 23.43
CA TYR A 11 -9.10 24.89 23.11
C TYR A 11 -9.17 23.39 23.38
N ARG A 12 -9.83 22.98 24.48
CA ARG A 12 -10.02 21.58 24.83
C ARG A 12 -10.95 20.84 23.87
N GLU A 13 -12.02 21.49 23.42
CA GLU A 13 -12.92 20.98 22.36
C GLU A 13 -12.16 20.82 21.03
N ILE A 14 -11.43 21.85 20.60
CA ILE A 14 -10.64 21.83 19.36
C ILE A 14 -9.57 20.73 19.41
N ALA A 15 -8.85 20.59 20.52
CA ALA A 15 -7.88 19.52 20.71
C ALA A 15 -8.52 18.13 20.61
N ARG A 16 -9.73 17.98 21.15
CA ARG A 16 -10.50 16.72 21.09
C ARG A 16 -11.00 16.42 19.68
N SER A 17 -11.52 17.41 18.96
CA SER A 17 -11.96 17.27 17.56
C SER A 17 -10.78 17.03 16.61
N CYS A 18 -9.64 17.70 16.83
CA CYS A 18 -8.42 17.46 16.06
C CYS A 18 -7.91 16.03 16.23
N ASN A 19 -8.00 15.45 17.42
CA ASN A 19 -7.61 14.05 17.64
C ASN A 19 -8.47 13.09 16.80
N CYS A 20 -9.80 13.24 16.83
CA CYS A 20 -10.68 12.44 15.99
C CYS A 20 -10.47 12.67 14.48
N TYR A 21 -10.17 13.90 14.07
CA TYR A 21 -9.86 14.22 12.68
C TYR A 21 -8.53 13.59 12.22
N MET A 22 -7.51 13.61 13.08
CA MET A 22 -6.22 12.95 12.86
C MET A 22 -6.39 11.43 12.79
N GLU A 23 -7.21 10.83 13.66
CA GLU A 23 -7.53 9.40 13.59
C GLU A 23 -8.26 9.05 12.27
N ALA A 24 -9.22 9.86 11.85
CA ALA A 24 -9.91 9.67 10.57
C ALA A 24 -8.96 9.83 9.36
N LEU A 25 -8.11 10.86 9.38
CA LEU A 25 -7.06 11.06 8.37
C LEU A 25 -6.07 9.89 8.33
N ALA A 26 -5.67 9.37 9.48
CA ALA A 26 -4.78 8.22 9.58
C ALA A 26 -5.45 6.96 9.00
N LEU A 27 -6.74 6.73 9.29
CA LEU A 27 -7.50 5.61 8.71
C LEU A 27 -7.66 5.74 7.20
N VAL A 28 -8.00 6.92 6.70
CA VAL A 28 -8.11 7.18 5.25
C VAL A 28 -6.75 7.05 4.56
N GLY A 29 -5.69 7.55 5.18
CA GLY A 29 -4.31 7.40 4.71
C GLY A 29 -3.87 5.94 4.67
N ALA A 30 -4.13 5.17 5.74
CA ALA A 30 -3.85 3.74 5.80
C ALA A 30 -4.65 2.97 4.72
N TRP A 31 -5.91 3.30 4.52
CA TRP A 31 -6.75 2.68 3.50
C TRP A 31 -6.26 3.00 2.08
N TYR A 32 -5.90 4.26 1.82
CA TYR A 32 -5.39 4.69 0.53
C TYR A 32 -4.04 4.03 0.21
N THR A 33 -3.13 4.00 1.18
CA THR A 33 -1.82 3.35 1.04
C THR A 33 -1.95 1.84 0.85
N ALA A 34 -2.84 1.17 1.59
CA ALA A 34 -3.15 -0.24 1.41
C ALA A 34 -3.72 -0.53 0.01
N ARG A 35 -4.65 0.29 -0.47
CA ARG A 35 -5.23 0.10 -1.81
C ARG A 35 -4.17 0.30 -2.91
N LYS A 36 -3.32 1.32 -2.77
CA LYS A 36 -2.22 1.60 -3.69
C LYS A 36 -1.18 0.47 -3.66
N SER A 37 -0.84 -0.04 -2.48
CA SER A 37 0.14 -1.11 -2.32
C SER A 37 -0.35 -2.43 -2.91
N ILE A 38 -1.62 -2.78 -2.77
CA ILE A 38 -2.20 -3.97 -3.41
C ILE A 38 -2.06 -3.90 -4.94
N THR A 39 -2.37 -2.74 -5.55
CA THR A 39 -2.20 -2.57 -7.00
C THR A 39 -0.74 -2.73 -7.42
N VAL A 40 0.19 -2.12 -6.69
CA VAL A 40 1.63 -2.22 -6.98
C VAL A 40 2.12 -3.66 -6.81
N ILE A 41 1.72 -4.36 -5.76
CA ILE A 41 2.08 -5.76 -5.52
C ILE A 41 1.53 -6.66 -6.62
N CYS A 42 0.28 -6.46 -7.06
CA CYS A 42 -0.30 -7.23 -8.17
C CYS A 42 0.45 -7.00 -9.48
N ASP A 43 0.79 -5.75 -9.80
CA ASP A 43 1.55 -5.42 -11.00
C ASP A 43 2.96 -6.02 -10.95
N PHE A 44 3.66 -5.86 -9.82
CA PHE A 44 4.97 -6.49 -9.59
C PHE A 44 4.88 -8.02 -9.66
N TYR A 45 3.86 -8.63 -9.08
CA TYR A 45 3.67 -10.08 -9.11
C TYR A 45 3.39 -10.57 -10.52
N SER A 46 2.61 -9.81 -11.31
CA SER A 46 2.36 -10.09 -12.72
C SER A 46 3.64 -9.97 -13.54
N LEU A 47 4.44 -8.91 -13.34
CA LEU A 47 5.74 -8.74 -14.00
C LEU A 47 6.73 -9.83 -13.61
N ILE A 48 6.84 -10.17 -12.32
CA ILE A 48 7.68 -11.26 -11.85
C ILE A 48 7.22 -12.55 -12.50
N ARG A 49 5.92 -12.89 -12.44
CA ARG A 49 5.37 -14.10 -13.04
C ARG A 49 5.59 -14.12 -14.55
N LEU A 50 5.39 -13.01 -15.25
CA LEU A 50 5.56 -12.88 -16.70
C LEU A 50 7.04 -12.84 -17.11
N HIS A 51 7.98 -12.51 -16.23
CA HIS A 51 9.42 -12.70 -16.46
C HIS A 51 9.93 -14.08 -16.02
N PHE A 52 9.33 -14.68 -15.00
CA PHE A 52 9.65 -16.01 -14.50
C PHE A 52 9.15 -17.10 -15.44
N ILE A 53 7.92 -16.99 -15.96
CA ILE A 53 7.33 -17.93 -16.92
C ILE A 53 8.21 -18.12 -18.17
N PRO A 54 8.66 -17.08 -18.89
CA PRO A 54 9.54 -17.26 -20.03
C PRO A 54 10.92 -17.74 -19.60
N ARG A 55 11.45 -17.34 -18.42
CA ARG A 55 12.75 -17.87 -17.96
C ARG A 55 12.72 -19.35 -17.55
N LEU A 56 11.65 -19.83 -16.93
CA LEU A 56 11.50 -21.24 -16.52
C LEU A 56 10.99 -22.11 -17.66
N GLY A 57 10.00 -21.65 -18.42
CA GLY A 57 9.49 -22.33 -19.60
C GLY A 57 10.53 -22.43 -20.72
N SER A 58 11.26 -21.35 -21.01
CA SER A 58 12.33 -21.39 -22.03
C SER A 58 13.49 -22.29 -21.58
N ARG A 59 13.95 -22.23 -20.32
CA ARG A 59 15.06 -23.10 -19.88
C ARG A 59 14.69 -24.59 -19.80
N ALA A 60 13.48 -24.91 -19.32
CA ALA A 60 13.05 -26.30 -19.20
C ALA A 60 12.69 -26.91 -20.57
N ASP A 61 12.09 -26.13 -21.47
CA ASP A 61 11.70 -26.63 -22.79
C ASP A 61 12.86 -26.60 -23.78
N LEU A 62 13.84 -25.67 -23.72
CA LEU A 62 15.02 -25.72 -24.60
C LEU A 62 15.89 -26.95 -24.31
N ILE A 63 16.11 -27.34 -23.05
CA ILE A 63 16.92 -28.53 -22.73
C ILE A 63 16.21 -29.81 -23.21
N LYS A 64 14.88 -29.81 -23.22
CA LYS A 64 14.05 -30.94 -23.63
C LYS A 64 13.79 -30.97 -25.15
N GLN A 65 13.70 -29.82 -25.82
CA GLN A 65 13.53 -29.67 -27.27
C GLN A 65 14.86 -29.73 -28.04
N TYR A 66 15.95 -29.18 -27.51
CA TYR A 66 17.30 -29.26 -28.12
C TYR A 66 18.10 -30.48 -27.64
N GLY A 67 17.43 -31.45 -27.04
CA GLY A 67 18.01 -32.76 -26.77
C GLY A 67 18.58 -33.40 -28.04
N ARG A 68 19.90 -33.59 -28.03
CA ARG A 68 20.72 -34.35 -29.00
C ARG A 68 21.09 -33.67 -30.33
N TRP A 69 20.94 -32.36 -30.46
CA TRP A 69 21.49 -31.60 -31.60
C TRP A 69 22.32 -30.35 -31.20
N ALA A 70 22.70 -30.22 -29.93
CA ALA A 70 23.79 -29.35 -29.48
C ALA A 70 24.98 -30.21 -29.04
#